data_AF-A0A956BR27-F1
#
_entry.id   AF-A0A956BR27-F1
#
_cell.length_a   1.000
_cell.length_b   1.000
_cell.length_c   1.000
_cell.angle_alpha   90.00
_cell.angle_beta   90.00
_cell.angle_gamma   90.00
#
_symmetry.space_group_name_H-M   'P 1'
#
loop_
_entity.id
_entity.type
_entity.pdbx_description
1 polymer ?
#
loop_
_entity_poly.entity_id
_entity_poly.type
_entity_poly.pdbx_seq_one_letter_code
_entity_poly.pdbx_strand_id
1 'polypeptide(L)'
;MTGWRRWCAWLVWGALSVGLGVGCKEADAPRGEGSGEATPASLWVAEVRAAHEAADDAATPQERAAAHRALERLALQDAPLGVAPTHARAVRQDLYFRIASSAAGAGDAAAARDAATAGLALGRADDVLTANLLIARGEAYEALGDGTRASADYLAAQRIHERLLDAVLGEEGAP
;
A
#
# COMPACT_ATOMS: atom_id res chain seq x y z
N MET A 1 -3.24 28.56 8.57
CA MET A 1 -2.11 27.70 8.14
C MET A 1 -2.68 26.33 7.78
N THR A 2 -3.25 26.19 6.58
CA THR A 2 -4.07 25.03 6.18
C THR A 2 -3.92 24.81 4.68
N GLY A 3 -2.80 24.21 4.26
CA GLY A 3 -2.51 24.10 2.82
C GLY A 3 -1.62 22.94 2.37
N TRP A 4 -1.25 21.99 3.23
CA TRP A 4 -0.31 20.91 2.88
C TRP A 4 -0.92 19.49 2.83
N ARG A 5 -2.18 19.30 3.26
CA ARG A 5 -2.81 17.97 3.37
C ARG A 5 -3.35 17.34 2.07
N ARG A 6 -3.04 17.89 0.89
CA ARG A 6 -3.60 17.42 -0.40
C ARG A 6 -2.63 16.71 -1.35
N TRP A 7 -1.35 16.61 -1.01
CA TRP A 7 -0.32 16.18 -1.98
C TRP A 7 0.02 14.68 -2.01
N CYS A 8 -0.49 13.83 -1.11
CA CYS A 8 -0.12 12.40 -1.10
C CYS A 8 -1.08 11.44 -1.82
N ALA A 9 -2.20 11.92 -2.38
CA ALA A 9 -3.23 11.04 -2.95
C ALA A 9 -3.00 10.63 -4.44
N TRP A 10 -1.92 11.06 -5.10
CA TRP A 10 -1.80 10.95 -6.56
C TRP A 10 -0.70 10.01 -7.10
N LEU A 11 0.16 9.40 -6.29
CA LEU A 11 1.37 8.72 -6.83
C LEU A 11 1.42 7.19 -6.74
N VAL A 12 0.34 6.48 -6.43
CA VAL A 12 0.37 4.99 -6.35
C VAL A 12 -0.48 4.28 -7.42
N TRP A 13 -1.29 4.98 -8.23
CA TRP A 13 -2.19 4.34 -9.21
C TRP A 13 -2.00 4.83 -10.65
N GLY A 14 -0.75 4.89 -11.12
CA GLY A 14 -0.40 5.47 -12.44
C GLY A 14 0.46 4.64 -13.38
N ALA A 15 0.77 3.37 -13.08
CA ALA A 15 1.80 2.63 -13.83
C ALA A 15 1.33 1.28 -14.42
N LEU A 16 0.15 1.25 -15.05
CA LEU A 16 -0.31 0.08 -15.82
C LEU A 16 -1.24 0.44 -16.99
N SER A 17 -0.94 1.51 -17.74
CA SER A 17 -1.77 1.90 -18.91
C SER A 17 -1.02 2.53 -20.10
N VAL A 18 0.23 2.16 -20.39
CA VAL A 18 0.86 2.58 -21.65
C VAL A 18 1.53 1.42 -22.36
N GLY A 19 1.01 1.13 -23.56
CA GLY A 19 1.78 0.50 -24.64
C GLY A 19 1.25 -0.84 -25.11
N LEU A 20 0.39 -0.84 -26.13
CA LEU A 20 0.66 -1.46 -27.43
C LEU A 20 -0.54 -1.28 -28.35
N GLY A 21 -0.46 -0.26 -29.20
CA GLY A 21 -1.20 -0.22 -30.47
C GLY A 21 -0.28 -0.70 -31.58
N VAL A 22 -0.48 -1.93 -32.07
CA VAL A 22 -0.09 -2.36 -33.41
C VAL A 22 -1.19 -3.27 -33.94
N GLY A 23 -1.78 -2.88 -35.06
CA GLY A 23 -2.87 -3.62 -35.70
C GLY A 23 -2.43 -5.01 -36.16
N CYS A 24 -3.31 -5.99 -35.93
CA CYS A 24 -3.30 -7.30 -36.58
C CYS A 24 -4.75 -7.77 -36.78
N LYS A 25 -5.16 -7.76 -38.05
CA LYS A 25 -6.09 -8.65 -38.75
C LYS A 25 -6.93 -9.59 -37.85
N GLU A 26 -8.25 -9.41 -37.88
CA GLU A 26 -9.24 -10.34 -37.34
C GLU A 26 -9.01 -11.76 -37.85
N ALA A 27 -8.57 -12.61 -36.95
CA ALA A 27 -8.74 -14.05 -37.04
C ALA A 27 -9.69 -14.44 -35.91
N ASP A 28 -10.87 -14.93 -36.28
CA ASP A 28 -11.84 -15.57 -35.39
C ASP A 28 -11.14 -16.70 -34.63
N ALA A 29 -10.85 -16.46 -33.36
CA ALA A 29 -10.51 -17.47 -32.38
C ALA A 29 -11.71 -17.68 -31.46
N PRO A 30 -12.05 -18.92 -31.10
CA PRO A 30 -13.27 -19.21 -30.36
C PRO A 30 -13.23 -18.54 -29.00
N ARG A 31 -14.25 -17.70 -28.72
CA ARG A 31 -14.57 -17.25 -27.36
C ARG A 31 -14.94 -18.47 -26.53
N GLY A 32 -13.94 -19.08 -25.93
CA GLY A 32 -14.12 -19.93 -24.76
C GLY A 32 -14.53 -19.03 -23.60
N GLU A 33 -15.83 -18.79 -23.46
CA GLU A 33 -16.44 -18.29 -22.23
C GLU A 33 -16.29 -19.37 -21.15
N GLY A 34 -15.08 -19.53 -20.63
CA GLY A 34 -14.91 -20.15 -19.33
C GLY A 34 -15.44 -19.15 -18.31
N SER A 35 -16.57 -19.47 -17.68
CA SER A 35 -16.98 -18.83 -16.44
C SER A 35 -15.89 -19.10 -15.40
N GLY A 36 -14.86 -18.26 -15.37
CA GLY A 36 -13.70 -18.40 -14.51
C GLY A 36 -14.17 -18.36 -13.06
N GLU A 37 -14.22 -19.54 -12.44
CA GLU A 37 -14.63 -19.67 -11.05
C GLU A 37 -13.70 -18.84 -10.16
N ALA A 38 -14.28 -18.09 -9.23
CA ALA A 38 -13.51 -17.24 -8.35
C ALA A 38 -12.58 -18.09 -7.48
N THR A 39 -11.27 -17.88 -7.63
CA THR A 39 -10.27 -18.52 -6.77
C THR A 39 -10.21 -17.84 -5.39
N PRO A 40 -9.77 -18.54 -4.33
CA PRO A 40 -9.55 -17.91 -3.02
C PRO A 40 -8.63 -16.68 -3.08
N ALA A 41 -7.60 -16.71 -3.93
CA ALA A 41 -6.69 -15.58 -4.13
C ALA A 41 -7.41 -14.37 -4.76
N SER A 42 -8.22 -14.58 -5.81
CA SER A 42 -8.98 -13.48 -6.43
C SER A 42 -10.05 -12.89 -5.51
N LEU A 43 -10.69 -13.72 -4.68
CA LEU A 43 -11.66 -13.25 -3.68
C LEU A 43 -10.97 -12.42 -2.60
N TRP A 44 -9.82 -12.87 -2.10
CA TRP A 44 -9.05 -12.12 -1.11
C TRP A 44 -8.56 -10.77 -1.65
N VAL A 45 -8.06 -10.71 -2.88
CA VAL A 45 -7.68 -9.45 -3.53
C VAL A 45 -8.89 -8.53 -3.72
N ALA A 46 -10.06 -9.07 -4.09
CA ALA A 46 -11.29 -8.30 -4.21
C ALA A 46 -11.74 -7.74 -2.86
N GLU A 47 -11.65 -8.51 -1.78
CA GLU A 47 -11.95 -8.04 -0.41
C GLU A 47 -11.01 -6.92 0.03
N VAL A 48 -9.70 -7.07 -0.21
CA VAL A 48 -8.71 -6.02 0.08
C VAL A 48 -9.05 -4.74 -0.68
N ARG A 49 -9.32 -4.85 -1.98
CA ARG A 49 -9.72 -3.68 -2.79
C ARG A 49 -10.97 -3.01 -2.23
N ALA A 50 -12.02 -3.77 -1.95
CA ALA A 50 -13.26 -3.25 -1.40
C ALA A 50 -13.05 -2.57 -0.04
N ALA A 51 -12.14 -3.06 0.80
CA ALA A 51 -11.80 -2.42 2.07
C ALA A 51 -11.06 -1.08 1.88
N HIS A 52 -10.17 -0.99 0.88
CA HIS A 52 -9.52 0.28 0.52
C HIS A 52 -10.53 1.30 -0.02
N GLU A 53 -11.38 0.88 -0.97
CA GLU A 53 -12.44 1.73 -1.54
C GLU A 53 -13.40 2.21 -0.45
N ALA A 54 -13.86 1.32 0.44
CA ALA A 54 -14.70 1.71 1.57
C ALA A 54 -14.01 2.72 2.51
N ALA A 55 -12.69 2.63 2.68
CA ALA A 55 -11.93 3.59 3.47
C ALA A 55 -11.74 4.94 2.77
N ASP A 56 -11.74 4.99 1.44
CA ASP A 56 -11.71 6.23 0.65
C ASP A 56 -13.08 6.92 0.63
N ASP A 57 -14.15 6.15 0.49
CA ASP A 57 -15.53 6.66 0.33
C ASP A 57 -16.22 7.01 1.66
N ALA A 58 -15.65 6.61 2.81
CA ALA A 58 -16.27 6.78 4.12
C ALA A 58 -16.48 8.26 4.53
N ALA A 59 -17.73 8.74 4.42
CA ALA A 59 -18.10 10.11 4.71
C ALA A 59 -18.45 10.32 6.20
N THR A 60 -18.98 9.31 6.86
CA THR A 60 -19.44 9.38 8.26
C THR A 60 -18.46 8.72 9.25
N PRO A 61 -18.52 9.07 10.55
CA PRO A 61 -17.74 8.38 11.57
C PRO A 61 -18.03 6.87 11.64
N GLN A 62 -19.29 6.48 11.43
CA GLN A 62 -19.73 5.08 11.42
C GLN A 62 -19.04 4.31 10.27
N GLU A 63 -19.07 4.86 9.06
CA GLU A 63 -18.45 4.26 7.87
C GLU A 63 -16.94 4.17 8.03
N ARG A 64 -16.29 5.23 8.54
CA ARG A 64 -14.84 5.20 8.79
C ARG A 64 -14.46 4.11 9.79
N ALA A 65 -15.23 3.96 10.87
CA ALA A 65 -15.00 2.90 11.85
C ALA A 65 -15.23 1.50 11.26
N ALA A 66 -16.22 1.34 10.36
CA ALA A 66 -16.48 0.08 9.68
C ALA A 66 -15.35 -0.29 8.70
N ALA A 67 -14.91 0.67 7.87
CA ALA A 67 -13.80 0.49 6.95
C ALA A 67 -12.49 0.17 7.70
N HIS A 68 -12.23 0.87 8.81
CA HIS A 68 -11.05 0.60 9.65
C HIS A 68 -11.03 -0.84 10.17
N ARG A 69 -12.15 -1.33 10.73
CA ARG A 69 -12.25 -2.73 11.19
C ARG A 69 -12.07 -3.73 10.05
N ALA A 70 -12.53 -3.42 8.84
CA ALA A 70 -12.32 -4.28 7.68
C ALA A 70 -10.84 -4.38 7.30
N LEU A 71 -10.12 -3.25 7.30
CA LEU A 71 -8.68 -3.21 7.06
C LEU A 71 -7.91 -4.01 8.13
N GLU A 72 -8.23 -3.81 9.41
CA GLU A 72 -7.57 -4.54 10.52
C GLU A 72 -7.78 -6.06 10.40
N ARG A 73 -9.02 -6.49 10.14
CA ARG A 73 -9.33 -7.91 9.93
C ARG A 73 -8.48 -8.50 8.81
N LEU A 74 -8.40 -7.82 7.67
CA LEU A 74 -7.66 -8.30 6.50
C LEU A 74 -6.14 -8.27 6.73
N ALA A 75 -5.62 -7.29 7.47
CA ALA A 75 -4.19 -7.19 7.77
C ALA A 75 -3.70 -8.33 8.69
N LEU A 76 -4.59 -8.80 9.58
CA LEU A 76 -4.33 -9.91 10.50
C LEU A 76 -4.56 -11.30 9.87
N GLN A 77 -5.30 -11.37 8.76
CA GLN A 77 -5.59 -12.62 8.09
C GLN A 77 -4.37 -13.14 7.32
N ASP A 78 -4.13 -14.45 7.38
CA ASP A 78 -3.14 -15.09 6.51
C ASP A 78 -3.63 -15.09 5.05
N ALA A 79 -2.68 -14.93 4.13
CA ALA A 79 -3.01 -14.99 2.71
C ALA A 79 -3.48 -16.40 2.32
N PRO A 80 -4.44 -16.52 1.38
CA PRO A 80 -4.89 -17.81 0.88
C PRO A 80 -3.74 -18.64 0.28
N LEU A 81 -3.92 -19.96 0.27
CA LEU A 81 -3.01 -20.87 -0.44
C LEU A 81 -2.86 -20.46 -1.91
N GLY A 82 -1.63 -20.54 -2.42
CA GLY A 82 -1.29 -20.12 -3.79
C GLY A 82 -0.86 -18.66 -3.93
N VAL A 83 -1.03 -17.83 -2.89
CA VAL A 83 -0.43 -16.48 -2.87
C VAL A 83 1.02 -16.59 -2.43
N ALA A 84 1.94 -16.06 -3.25
CA ALA A 84 3.36 -16.02 -2.91
C ALA A 84 3.59 -15.19 -1.62
N PRO A 85 4.48 -15.63 -0.69
CA PRO A 85 4.73 -14.92 0.56
C PRO A 85 5.13 -13.45 0.37
N THR A 86 5.86 -13.13 -0.70
CA THR A 86 6.25 -11.76 -1.06
C THR A 86 5.04 -10.87 -1.38
N HIS A 87 4.06 -11.38 -2.14
CA HIS A 87 2.81 -10.67 -2.42
C HIS A 87 1.91 -10.57 -1.19
N ALA A 88 1.84 -11.64 -0.39
CA ALA A 88 1.11 -11.64 0.87
C ALA A 88 1.64 -10.55 1.83
N ARG A 89 2.96 -10.46 2.00
CA ARG A 89 3.61 -9.38 2.76
C ARG A 89 3.24 -8.01 2.18
N ALA A 90 3.39 -7.83 0.87
CA ALA A 90 3.14 -6.55 0.22
C ALA A 90 1.72 -6.03 0.48
N VAL A 91 0.70 -6.86 0.23
CA VAL A 91 -0.71 -6.51 0.48
C VAL A 91 -0.95 -6.17 1.95
N ARG A 92 -0.41 -6.97 2.87
CA ARG A 92 -0.59 -6.73 4.32
C ARG A 92 0.12 -5.45 4.79
N GLN A 93 1.28 -5.13 4.22
CA GLN A 93 1.98 -3.87 4.50
C GLN A 93 1.21 -2.65 4.00
N ASP A 94 0.59 -2.74 2.81
CA ASP A 94 -0.28 -1.69 2.29
C ASP A 94 -1.50 -1.46 3.19
N LEU A 95 -2.14 -2.54 3.66
CA LEU A 95 -3.23 -2.46 4.65
C LEU A 95 -2.78 -1.76 5.95
N TYR A 96 -1.63 -2.13 6.51
CA TYR A 96 -1.09 -1.47 7.71
C TYR A 96 -0.74 -0.01 7.47
N PHE A 97 -0.21 0.34 6.30
CA PHE A 97 0.05 1.74 5.94
C PHE A 97 -1.26 2.55 5.88
N ARG A 98 -2.33 1.96 5.32
CA ARG A 98 -3.65 2.59 5.28
C ARG A 98 -4.24 2.79 6.68
N ILE A 99 -4.12 1.79 7.56
CA ILE A 99 -4.53 1.88 8.97
C ILE A 99 -3.75 3.01 9.68
N ALA A 100 -2.43 3.05 9.52
CA ALA A 100 -1.58 4.07 10.12
C ALA A 100 -1.95 5.48 9.63
N SER A 101 -2.15 5.65 8.32
CA SER A 101 -2.54 6.92 7.70
C SER A 101 -3.91 7.40 8.19
N SER A 102 -4.86 6.48 8.36
CA SER A 102 -6.20 6.79 8.90
C SER A 102 -6.12 7.28 10.36
N ALA A 103 -5.34 6.60 11.20
CA ALA A 103 -5.10 6.99 12.59
C ALA A 103 -4.41 8.35 12.71
N ALA A 104 -3.37 8.60 11.91
CA ALA A 104 -2.71 9.90 11.84
C ALA A 104 -3.66 11.02 11.37
N GLY A 105 -4.53 10.72 10.39
CA GLY A 105 -5.58 11.62 9.93
C GLY A 105 -6.55 12.02 11.04
N ALA A 106 -6.84 11.10 11.96
CA ALA A 106 -7.68 11.31 13.15
C ALA A 106 -6.93 11.96 14.34
N GLY A 107 -5.62 12.17 14.23
CA GLY A 107 -4.78 12.73 15.30
C GLY A 107 -4.34 11.71 16.35
N ASP A 108 -4.56 10.41 16.11
CA ASP A 108 -4.11 9.34 16.99
C ASP A 108 -2.71 8.87 16.56
N ALA A 109 -1.70 9.60 17.01
CA ALA A 109 -0.30 9.30 16.71
C ALA A 109 0.16 7.96 17.30
N ALA A 110 -0.40 7.53 18.43
CA ALA A 110 -0.03 6.26 19.04
C ALA A 110 -0.52 5.08 18.18
N ALA A 111 -1.79 5.11 17.78
CA ALA A 111 -2.34 4.09 16.88
C ALA A 111 -1.63 4.08 15.52
N ALA A 112 -1.28 5.26 14.98
CA ALA A 112 -0.52 5.35 13.73
C ALA A 112 0.86 4.66 13.83
N ARG A 113 1.60 4.95 14.91
CA ARG A 113 2.90 4.31 15.20
C ARG A 113 2.76 2.79 15.29
N ASP A 114 1.74 2.31 15.99
CA ASP A 114 1.56 0.88 16.27
C ASP A 114 1.20 0.11 15.00
N ALA A 115 0.31 0.65 14.18
CA ALA A 115 -0.04 0.08 12.88
C ALA A 115 1.18 0.03 11.93
N ALA A 116 1.94 1.12 11.83
CA ALA A 116 3.13 1.17 10.99
C ALA A 116 4.22 0.20 11.49
N THR A 117 4.35 0.06 12.81
CA THR A 117 5.27 -0.92 13.43
C THR A 117 4.86 -2.36 13.12
N ALA A 118 3.57 -2.68 13.20
CA ALA A 118 3.06 -4.00 12.83
C ALA A 118 3.31 -4.32 11.35
N GLY A 119 3.11 -3.35 10.45
CA GLY A 119 3.45 -3.51 9.03
C GLY A 119 4.93 -3.77 8.79
N LEU A 120 5.82 -3.04 9.47
CA LEU A 120 7.27 -3.26 9.36
C LEU A 120 7.72 -4.62 9.94
N ALA A 121 7.00 -5.15 10.92
CA ALA A 121 7.27 -6.46 11.52
C ALA A 121 6.99 -7.64 10.57
N LEU A 122 6.23 -7.42 9.48
CA LEU A 122 6.03 -8.42 8.42
C LEU A 122 7.28 -8.68 7.56
N GLY A 123 8.33 -7.87 7.75
CA GLY A 123 9.58 -7.94 7.00
C GLY A 123 9.85 -6.64 6.24
N ARG A 124 11.13 -6.37 5.98
CA ARG A 124 11.59 -5.16 5.29
C ARG A 124 12.26 -5.54 3.99
N ALA A 125 11.98 -4.78 2.95
CA ALA A 125 12.68 -4.85 1.68
C ALA A 125 12.94 -3.42 1.16
N ASP A 126 13.73 -3.31 0.11
CA ASP A 126 13.95 -2.05 -0.59
C ASP A 126 12.81 -1.80 -1.57
N ASP A 127 11.64 -1.51 -1.01
CA ASP A 127 10.41 -1.24 -1.76
C ASP A 127 9.62 -0.07 -1.18
N VAL A 128 8.71 0.45 -2.01
CA VAL A 128 7.86 1.60 -1.65
C VAL A 128 6.98 1.32 -0.44
N LEU A 129 6.62 0.06 -0.19
CA LEU A 129 5.75 -0.32 0.93
C LEU A 129 6.49 -0.18 2.27
N THR A 130 7.74 -0.62 2.32
CA THR A 130 8.61 -0.45 3.50
C THR A 130 8.90 1.03 3.72
N ALA A 131 9.18 1.79 2.66
CA ALA A 131 9.43 3.23 2.76
C ALA A 131 8.20 3.99 3.28
N ASN A 132 7.00 3.69 2.78
CA ASN A 132 5.74 4.29 3.22
C ASN A 132 5.46 4.04 4.71
N LEU A 133 5.67 2.81 5.18
CA LEU A 133 5.51 2.49 6.60
C LEU A 133 6.54 3.19 7.50
N LEU A 134 7.79 3.34 7.03
CA LEU A 134 8.79 4.12 7.76
C LEU A 134 8.39 5.58 7.86
N ILE A 135 7.90 6.19 6.77
CA ILE A 135 7.41 7.57 6.78
C ILE A 135 6.26 7.72 7.76
N ALA A 136 5.23 6.86 7.68
CA ALA A 136 4.08 6.92 8.58
C ALA A 136 4.48 6.75 10.05
N ARG A 137 5.44 5.87 10.35
CA ARG A 137 5.94 5.70 11.72
C ARG A 137 6.77 6.90 12.18
N GLY A 138 7.56 7.49 11.28
CA GLY A 138 8.33 8.70 11.52
C GLY A 138 7.43 9.89 11.89
N GLU A 139 6.37 10.11 11.10
CA GLU A 139 5.35 11.14 11.36
C GLU A 139 4.66 10.92 12.71
N ALA A 140 4.34 9.66 13.04
CA ALA A 140 3.76 9.31 14.31
C ALA A 140 4.71 9.57 15.49
N TYR A 141 6.00 9.25 15.36
CA TYR A 141 7.01 9.58 16.38
C TYR A 141 7.18 11.08 16.57
N GLU A 142 7.20 11.85 15.48
CA GLU A 142 7.29 13.30 15.52
C GLU A 142 6.09 13.92 16.25
N ALA A 143 4.87 13.47 15.95
CA ALA A 143 3.66 13.90 16.64
C ALA A 143 3.65 13.52 18.13
N LEU A 144 4.37 12.47 18.53
CA LEU A 144 4.58 12.06 19.92
C LEU A 144 5.77 12.77 20.60
N GLY A 145 6.50 13.63 19.89
CA GLY A 145 7.66 14.36 20.41
C GLY A 145 8.98 13.59 20.38
N ASP A 146 9.03 12.40 19.76
CA ASP A 146 10.25 11.60 19.59
C ASP A 146 10.95 11.90 18.26
N GLY A 147 11.56 13.09 18.17
CA GLY A 147 12.24 13.55 16.96
C GLY A 147 13.44 12.69 16.56
N THR A 148 14.06 11.99 17.51
CA THR A 148 15.19 11.08 17.24
C THR A 148 14.73 9.86 16.45
N ARG A 149 13.67 9.18 16.91
CA ARG A 149 13.12 8.05 16.16
C ARG A 149 12.49 8.46 14.85
N ALA A 150 11.83 9.62 14.81
CA ALA A 150 11.28 10.18 13.58
C ALA A 150 12.37 10.37 12.51
N SER A 151 13.47 11.04 12.87
CA SER A 151 14.61 11.28 11.96
C SER A 151 15.23 9.98 11.46
N ALA A 152 15.34 8.97 12.33
CA ALA A 152 15.89 7.66 11.96
C ALA A 152 15.00 6.95 10.92
N ASP A 153 13.68 6.99 11.10
CA ASP A 153 12.73 6.39 10.16
C ASP A 153 12.70 7.12 8.82
N TYR A 154 12.67 8.46 8.81
CA TYR A 154 12.73 9.26 7.58
C TYR A 154 14.03 9.02 6.80
N LEU A 155 15.18 8.98 7.47
CA LEU A 155 16.45 8.68 6.83
C LEU A 155 16.47 7.27 6.24
N ALA A 156 15.89 6.29 6.94
CA ALA A 156 15.79 4.93 6.40
C ALA A 156 14.89 4.87 5.15
N ALA A 157 13.77 5.61 5.14
CA ALA A 157 12.89 5.70 3.97
C ALA A 157 13.60 6.38 2.78
N GLN A 158 14.31 7.49 3.02
CA GLN A 158 15.07 8.19 1.99
C GLN A 158 16.10 7.26 1.32
N ARG A 159 16.84 6.47 2.10
CA ARG A 159 17.80 5.51 1.56
C ARG A 159 17.15 4.44 0.70
N ILE A 160 15.91 4.02 1.00
CA ILE A 160 15.16 3.09 0.15
C ILE A 160 14.79 3.77 -1.16
N HIS A 161 14.28 5.01 -1.11
CA HIS A 161 13.96 5.77 -2.32
C HIS A 161 15.18 6.00 -3.22
N GLU A 162 16.34 6.29 -2.64
CA GLU A 162 17.61 6.41 -3.37
C GLU A 162 17.93 5.11 -4.11
N ARG A 163 17.85 3.95 -3.43
CA ARG A 163 18.09 2.65 -4.09
C ARG A 163 17.07 2.32 -5.18
N LEU A 164 15.80 2.69 -4.98
CA LEU A 164 14.76 2.51 -6.00
C LEU A 164 15.01 3.40 -7.22
N LEU A 165 15.43 4.65 -7.00
CA LEU A 165 15.79 5.57 -8.08
C LEU A 165 17.02 5.07 -8.85
N ASP A 166 18.07 4.64 -8.13
CA ASP A 166 19.27 4.07 -8.73
C ASP A 166 18.96 2.82 -9.55
N ALA A 167 18.04 1.97 -9.11
CA ALA A 167 17.61 0.80 -9.88
C ALA A 167 16.96 1.20 -11.20
N VAL A 168 16.09 2.22 -11.19
CA VAL A 168 15.40 2.70 -12.40
C VAL A 168 16.38 3.39 -13.37
N LEU A 169 17.29 4.21 -12.85
CA LEU A 169 18.25 4.97 -13.67
C LEU A 169 19.47 4.14 -14.10
N GLY A 170 19.87 3.16 -13.30
CA GLY A 170 21.04 2.30 -13.55
C GLY A 170 20.81 1.25 -14.65
N GLU A 171 19.55 0.87 -14.91
CA GLU A 171 19.20 0.01 -16.05
C GLU A 171 19.33 0.71 -17.40
N GLU A 172 19.31 2.06 -17.46
CA GLU A 172 19.52 2.83 -18.71
C GLU A 172 21.00 2.94 -19.12
N GLY A 173 21.94 2.48 -18.28
CA GLY A 173 23.39 2.66 -18.46
C GLY A 173 24.21 1.41 -18.79
N ALA A 174 23.58 0.24 -18.94
CA ALA A 174 24.29 -0.98 -19.34
C ALA A 174 24.46 -1.02 -20.88
N PRO A 175 25.70 -1.04 -21.42
CA PRO A 175 25.96 -1.09 -22.86
C PRO A 175 25.55 -2.42 -23.51
#